data_AF-A0A1I2DLI4-F1
#
_entry.id   AF-A0A1I2DLI4-F1
#
_cell.length_a   1.000
_cell.length_b   1.000
_cell.length_c   1.000
_cell.angle_alpha   90.00
_cell.angle_beta   90.00
_cell.angle_gamma   90.00
#
_symmetry.space_group_name_H-M   'P 1'
#
loop_
_entity.id
_entity.type
_entity.pdbx_description
1 polymer ?
#
loop_
_entity_poly.entity_id
_entity_poly.type
_entity_poly.pdbx_seq_one_letter_code
_entity_poly.pdbx_strand_id
1 'polypeptide(L)'
;MYIFSTLGIEPEGRIGSGIAELIAAVLLLIPQVAWAGGLLAMGVMAGAIFSHLTKLGIEVQGDGGQLFFLAIIVFVACAVVVFLRKKQIPILNKFLSK
;
A
#
# COMPACT_ATOMS: atom_id res chain seq x y z
N MET A 1 16.08 -14.42 3.28
CA MET A 1 15.05 -13.37 3.44
C MET A 1 15.64 -12.31 4.35
N TYR A 2 15.64 -11.04 3.95
CA TYR A 2 16.39 -9.98 4.64
C TYR A 2 15.48 -8.88 5.17
N ILE A 3 14.49 -8.43 4.39
CA ILE A 3 13.63 -7.30 4.77
C ILE A 3 12.88 -7.55 6.09
N PHE A 4 12.07 -8.62 6.16
CA PHE A 4 11.26 -8.90 7.35
C PHE A 4 12.08 -9.32 8.57
N SER A 5 13.21 -10.01 8.35
CA SER A 5 14.16 -10.36 9.42
C SER A 5 14.81 -9.10 10.00
N THR A 6 15.25 -8.17 9.16
CA THR A 6 15.81 -6.86 9.57
C THR A 6 14.79 -6.01 10.30
N LEU A 7 13.51 -6.10 9.92
CA LEU A 7 12.42 -5.41 10.63
C LEU A 7 12.05 -6.07 11.97
N GLY A 8 12.46 -7.32 12.20
CA GLY A 8 12.15 -8.10 13.42
C GLY A 8 10.71 -8.60 13.48
N ILE A 9 10.06 -8.75 12.32
CA ILE A 9 8.63 -9.12 12.20
C ILE A 9 8.46 -10.39 11.36
N GLU A 10 9.47 -11.26 11.30
CA GLU A 10 9.36 -12.51 10.58
C GLU A 10 8.83 -13.63 11.50
N PRO A 11 7.85 -14.45 11.05
CA PRO A 11 7.22 -14.50 9.72
C PRO A 11 5.96 -13.65 9.53
N GLU A 12 5.41 -13.06 10.60
CA GLU A 12 4.09 -12.45 10.63
C GLU A 12 3.96 -11.29 9.65
N GLY A 13 4.96 -10.42 9.59
CA GLY A 13 5.00 -9.28 8.67
C GLY A 13 4.98 -9.72 7.20
N ARG A 14 5.66 -10.83 6.87
CA ARG A 14 5.67 -11.38 5.50
C ARG A 14 4.30 -11.93 5.11
N ILE A 15 3.73 -12.76 5.97
CA ILE A 15 2.44 -13.39 5.69
C ILE A 15 1.31 -12.33 5.72
N GLY A 16 1.33 -11.46 6.72
CA GLY A 16 0.36 -10.39 6.89
C GLY A 16 0.36 -9.39 5.73
N SER A 17 1.54 -8.93 5.29
CA SER A 17 1.65 -8.06 4.11
C SER A 17 1.17 -8.77 2.85
N GLY A 18 1.60 -10.00 2.59
CA GLY A 18 1.16 -10.75 1.40
C GLY A 18 -0.36 -10.97 1.35
N ILE A 19 -1.00 -11.27 2.48
CA ILE A 19 -2.47 -11.38 2.57
C ILE A 19 -3.13 -10.02 2.31
N ALA A 20 -2.64 -8.95 2.93
CA ALA A 20 -3.18 -7.60 2.75
C ALA A 20 -3.05 -7.12 1.30
N GLU A 21 -1.92 -7.39 0.65
CA GLU A 21 -1.66 -7.06 -0.75
C GLU A 21 -2.58 -7.85 -1.69
N LEU A 22 -2.78 -9.15 -1.43
CA LEU A 22 -3.72 -9.96 -2.21
C LEU A 22 -5.16 -9.43 -2.11
N ILE A 23 -5.60 -9.10 -0.90
CA ILE A 23 -6.93 -8.49 -0.69
C ILE A 23 -7.02 -7.16 -1.44
N ALA A 24 -6.00 -6.30 -1.32
CA ALA A 24 -5.97 -5.01 -2.01
C ALA A 24 -6.05 -5.18 -3.53
N ALA A 25 -5.31 -6.13 -4.10
CA ALA A 25 -5.31 -6.44 -5.53
C ALA A 25 -6.70 -6.90 -6.00
N VAL A 26 -7.35 -7.82 -5.27
CA VAL A 26 -8.71 -8.29 -5.59
C VAL A 26 -9.71 -7.13 -5.55
N LEU A 27 -9.65 -6.29 -4.51
CA LEU A 27 -10.56 -5.15 -4.37
C LEU A 27 -10.35 -4.10 -5.47
N LEU A 28 -9.11 -3.86 -5.90
CA LEU A 28 -8.78 -2.92 -6.99
C LEU A 28 -9.38 -3.35 -8.33
N LEU A 29 -9.53 -4.65 -8.57
CA LEU A 29 -10.12 -5.17 -9.82
C LEU A 29 -11.64 -4.97 -9.91
N ILE A 30 -12.32 -4.71 -8.78
CA ILE A 30 -13.77 -4.54 -8.75
C ILE A 30 -14.10 -3.04 -8.70
N PRO A 31 -14.64 -2.44 -9.78
CA PRO A 31 -14.79 -0.98 -9.90
C PRO A 31 -15.60 -0.29 -8.80
N GLN A 32 -16.50 -1.02 -8.13
CA GLN A 32 -17.35 -0.51 -7.04
C GLN A 32 -16.62 -0.41 -5.69
N VAL A 33 -15.59 -1.23 -5.49
CA VAL A 33 -14.81 -1.30 -4.23
C VAL A 33 -13.32 -0.98 -4.44
N ALA A 34 -12.94 -0.54 -5.64
CA ALA A 34 -11.57 -0.14 -5.96
C ALA A 34 -11.05 0.99 -5.05
N TRP A 35 -11.93 1.85 -4.53
CA TRP A 35 -11.54 2.85 -3.52
C TRP A 35 -11.03 2.18 -2.22
N ALA A 36 -11.65 1.07 -1.79
CA ALA A 36 -11.25 0.35 -0.60
C ALA A 36 -9.94 -0.41 -0.83
N GLY A 37 -9.79 -1.04 -1.99
CA GLY A 37 -8.53 -1.66 -2.41
C GLY A 37 -7.38 -0.64 -2.49
N GLY A 38 -7.64 0.54 -3.05
CA GLY A 38 -6.68 1.64 -3.11
C GLY A 38 -6.26 2.14 -1.73
N LEU A 39 -7.21 2.31 -0.79
CA LEU A 39 -6.89 2.71 0.59
C LEU A 39 -6.05 1.65 1.32
N LEU A 40 -6.39 0.36 1.15
CA LEU A 40 -5.63 -0.74 1.75
C LEU A 40 -4.20 -0.79 1.20
N ALA A 41 -4.04 -0.73 -0.13
CA ALA A 41 -2.74 -0.68 -0.80
C ALA A 41 -1.92 0.52 -0.35
N MET A 42 -2.53 1.71 -0.24
CA MET A 42 -1.85 2.89 0.32
C MET A 42 -1.35 2.66 1.74
N GLY A 43 -2.14 2.01 2.60
CA GLY A 43 -1.71 1.66 3.96
C GLY A 43 -0.49 0.73 3.98
N VAL A 44 -0.51 -0.33 3.17
CA VAL A 44 0.62 -1.27 3.07
C VAL A 44 1.87 -0.57 2.53
N MET A 45 1.75 0.19 1.43
CA MET A 45 2.87 0.92 0.83
C MET A 45 3.40 2.00 1.77
N ALA A 46 2.55 2.67 2.55
CA ALA A 46 3.01 3.61 3.58
C ALA A 46 3.85 2.90 4.65
N GLY A 47 3.46 1.71 5.08
CA GLY A 47 4.26 0.87 5.98
C GLY A 47 5.62 0.48 5.38
N ALA A 48 5.65 0.12 4.09
CA ALA A 48 6.89 -0.17 3.38
C ALA A 48 7.80 1.08 3.27
N ILE A 49 7.27 2.22 2.84
CA ILE A 49 7.99 3.50 2.75
C ILE A 49 8.55 3.89 4.12
N PHE A 50 7.74 3.79 5.18
CA PHE A 50 8.18 4.09 6.54
C PHE A 50 9.31 3.15 6.98
N SER A 51 9.21 1.87 6.66
CA SER A 51 10.27 0.88 6.95
C SER A 51 11.58 1.19 6.23
N HIS A 52 11.51 1.65 4.98
CA HIS A 52 12.65 2.15 4.21
C HIS A 52 13.27 3.41 4.82
N LEU A 53 12.46 4.39 5.22
CA LEU A 53 12.94 5.63 5.81
C LEU A 53 13.53 5.46 7.22
N THR A 54 13.22 4.36 7.91
CA THR A 54 13.64 4.16 9.32
C THR A 54 14.68 3.07 9.51
N LYS A 55 14.44 1.85 9.02
CA LYS A 55 15.27 0.67 9.36
C LYS A 55 16.00 0.05 8.17
N LEU A 56 15.41 0.10 6.97
CA LEU A 56 15.98 -0.59 5.80
C LEU A 56 16.94 0.29 4.99
N GLY A 57 16.71 1.60 4.94
CA GLY A 57 17.37 2.50 3.99
C GLY A 57 16.67 2.52 2.63
N ILE A 58 17.11 3.41 1.74
CA ILE A 58 16.54 3.51 0.38
C ILE A 58 16.90 2.27 -0.44
N GLU A 59 18.17 1.87 -0.40
CA GLU A 59 18.69 0.71 -1.13
C GLU A 59 18.77 -0.50 -0.21
N VAL A 60 18.26 -1.63 -0.68
CA VAL A 60 18.25 -2.91 0.04
C VAL A 60 18.92 -3.97 -0.82
N GLN A 61 19.99 -4.59 -0.31
CA GLN A 61 20.71 -5.67 -1.01
C GLN A 61 21.22 -5.32 -2.42
N GLY A 62 21.60 -4.07 -2.69
CA GLY A 62 22.10 -3.69 -4.01
C GLY A 62 21.01 -3.44 -5.06
N ASP A 63 19.75 -3.26 -4.65
CA ASP A 63 18.61 -3.06 -5.57
C ASP A 63 18.54 -1.64 -6.19
N GLY A 64 19.50 -0.76 -5.88
CA GLY A 64 19.53 0.63 -6.35
C GLY A 64 18.31 1.47 -5.92
N GLY A 65 17.58 1.05 -4.89
CA GLY A 65 16.37 1.73 -4.41
C GLY A 65 15.08 1.33 -5.15
N GLN A 66 15.12 0.27 -5.96
CA GLN A 66 13.96 -0.19 -6.72
C GLN A 66 12.72 -0.41 -5.84
N LEU A 67 12.85 -1.09 -4.70
CA LEU A 67 11.70 -1.38 -3.83
C LEU A 67 11.10 -0.11 -3.20
N PHE A 68 11.95 0.83 -2.81
CA PHE A 68 11.50 2.11 -2.23
C PHE A 68 10.71 2.94 -3.25
N PHE A 69 11.27 3.11 -4.45
CA PHE A 69 10.59 3.88 -5.50
C PHE A 69 9.34 3.18 -6.01
N LEU A 70 9.34 1.85 -6.08
CA LEU A 70 8.13 1.09 -6.43
C LEU A 70 7.03 1.33 -5.39
N ALA A 71 7.35 1.29 -4.10
CA ALA A 71 6.38 1.58 -3.04
C ALA A 71 5.79 2.99 -3.17
N ILE A 72 6.61 4.00 -3.50
CA ILE A 72 6.14 5.37 -3.77
C ILE A 72 5.21 5.42 -4.98
N ILE A 73 5.61 4.80 -6.10
CA ILE A 73 4.83 4.80 -7.34
C ILE A 73 3.46 4.15 -7.10
N VAL A 74 3.43 2.99 -6.44
CA VAL A 74 2.18 2.27 -6.13
C VAL A 74 1.32 3.09 -5.17
N PHE A 75 1.92 3.73 -4.16
CA PHE A 75 1.19 4.61 -3.24
C PHE A 75 0.51 5.76 -3.99
N VAL A 76 1.23 6.45 -4.87
CA VAL A 76 0.71 7.57 -5.68
C VAL A 76 -0.37 7.07 -6.65
N ALA A 77 -0.15 5.95 -7.33
CA ALA A 77 -1.14 5.36 -8.23
C ALA A 77 -2.44 5.01 -7.49
N CYS A 78 -2.34 4.40 -6.30
CA CYS A 78 -3.50 4.09 -5.47
C CYS A 78 -4.19 5.36 -4.95
N ALA A 79 -3.44 6.41 -4.59
CA ALA A 79 -4.00 7.70 -4.23
C ALA A 79 -4.82 8.32 -5.37
N VAL A 80 -4.35 8.21 -6.61
CA VAL A 80 -5.09 8.63 -7.81
C VAL A 80 -6.37 7.79 -7.96
N VAL A 81 -6.31 6.47 -7.81
CA VAL A 81 -7.51 5.60 -7.87
C VAL A 81 -8.54 6.02 -6.82
N VAL A 82 -8.13 6.20 -5.56
CA VAL A 82 -9.00 6.64 -4.47
C VAL A 82 -9.60 8.02 -4.77
N PHE A 83 -8.81 8.95 -5.30
CA PHE A 83 -9.29 10.28 -5.68
C PHE A 83 -10.33 10.23 -6.81
N LEU A 84 -10.09 9.41 -7.85
CA LEU A 84 -11.03 9.23 -8.97
C LEU A 84 -12.31 8.51 -8.54
N ARG A 85 -12.23 7.65 -7.53
CA ARG A 85 -13.36 6.88 -6.97
C ARG A 85 -13.94 7.50 -5.70
N LYS A 86 -13.55 8.72 -5.32
CA LYS A 86 -13.95 9.37 -4.06
C LYS A 86 -15.46 9.48 -3.83
N LYS A 87 -16.25 9.55 -4.91
CA LYS A 87 -17.73 9.58 -4.85
C LYS A 87 -18.34 8.25 -4.39
N GLN A 88 -17.62 7.14 -4.56
CA GLN A 88 -18.06 5.80 -4.13
C GLN A 88 -17.76 5.55 -2.64
N ILE A 89 -16.96 6.42 -2.00
CA ILE A 89 -16.65 6.31 -0.57
C ILE A 89 -17.90 6.69 0.22
N PRO A 90 -18.52 5.77 0.99
CA PRO A 90 -19.82 6.02 1.63
C PRO A 90 -19.80 7.22 2.59
N ILE A 91 -18.67 7.41 3.29
CA ILE A 91 -18.47 8.51 4.24
C ILE A 91 -18.40 9.85 3.49
N LEU A 92 -17.58 9.91 2.44
CA LEU A 92 -17.37 11.15 1.68
C LEU A 92 -18.59 11.54 0.83
N ASN A 93 -19.33 10.55 0.33
CA ASN A 93 -20.56 10.77 -0.42
C ASN A 93 -21.65 11.46 0.44
N LYS A 94 -21.76 11.11 1.72
CA LYS A 94 -22.68 11.78 2.65
C LYS A 94 -22.37 13.26 2.86
N PHE A 95 -21.09 13.65 2.80
CA PHE A 95 -20.67 15.05 2.96
C PHE A 95 -20.76 15.86 1.65
N LEU A 96 -20.54 15.22 0.50
CA LEU A 96 -20.57 15.87 -0.82
C LEU A 96 -21.98 15.95 -1.44
N SER A 97 -22.95 15.22 -0.88
CA SER A 97 -24.35 15.21 -1.32
C SER A 97 -25.23 16.23 -0.56
N LYS A 98 -24.63 17.07 0.28
CA LYS A 98 -25.24 18.28 0.85
C LYS A 98 -24.72 19.49 0.08
#